data_AF-A0A661C1W6-F1
#
_entry.id   AF-A0A661C1W6-F1
#
_cell.length_a   1.000
_cell.length_b   1.000
_cell.length_c   1.000
_cell.angle_alpha   90.00
_cell.angle_beta   90.00
_cell.angle_gamma   90.00
#
_symmetry.space_group_name_H-M   'P 1'
#
loop_
_entity.id
_entity.type
_entity.pdbx_description
1 polymer ?
#
loop_
_entity_poly.entity_id
_entity_poly.type
_entity_poly.pdbx_seq_one_letter_code
_entity_poly.pdbx_strand_id
1 'polypeptide(L)'
;MTNANNGIIAQLKRNSVALISVVIAVSSLSYNTWRNEKTEENRNQRFAAFEVLLKLNELQQVIFHSHYDKDSSDKGNPRTGWAYVLTVRDLSRVLHPPLPATADELVAVWGENWAGLDEKKTNVDLIMGEIDNIRSETLLLLDSLE
;
A
#
# COMPACT_ATOMS: atom_id res chain seq x y z
N MET A 1 30.11 64.10 7.37
CA MET A 1 29.02 63.25 6.85
C MET A 1 29.69 62.02 6.24
N THR A 2 29.83 60.95 7.02
CA THR A 2 30.54 59.75 6.59
C THR A 2 29.67 58.99 5.60
N ASN A 3 30.11 58.90 4.35
CA ASN A 3 29.54 58.02 3.34
C ASN A 3 29.60 56.59 3.88
N ALA A 4 28.50 56.11 4.44
CA ALA A 4 28.34 54.71 4.75
C ALA A 4 28.50 53.97 3.41
N ASN A 5 29.58 53.21 3.31
CA ASN A 5 29.88 52.42 2.13
C ASN A 5 28.80 51.33 2.04
N ASN A 6 27.67 51.66 1.43
CA ASN A 6 26.46 50.84 1.27
C ASN A 6 26.68 49.75 0.22
N GLY A 7 27.88 49.20 0.14
CA GLY A 7 28.18 48.04 -0.67
C GLY A 7 27.37 46.85 -0.16
N ILE A 8 26.88 46.03 -1.09
CA ILE A 8 26.12 44.81 -0.82
C ILE A 8 26.83 43.93 0.23
N ILE A 9 28.16 43.86 0.17
CA ILE A 9 28.99 43.10 1.12
C ILE A 9 28.86 43.63 2.57
N ALA A 10 28.81 44.94 2.78
CA ALA A 10 28.66 45.53 4.10
C ALA A 10 27.25 45.28 4.68
N GLN A 11 26.23 45.27 3.83
CA GLN A 11 24.86 44.93 4.23
C GLN A 11 24.71 43.44 4.58
N LEU A 12 25.32 42.55 3.79
CA LEU A 12 25.36 41.11 4.07
C LEU A 12 26.09 40.82 5.40
N LYS A 13 27.22 41.48 5.67
CA LYS A 13 27.95 41.32 6.93
C LYS A 13 27.12 41.78 8.13
N ARG A 14 26.44 42.92 8.01
CA ARG A 14 25.59 43.49 9.07
C ARG A 14 24.36 42.63 9.36
N ASN A 15 23.78 42.01 8.33
CA ASN A 15 22.58 41.17 8.45
C ASN A 15 22.91 39.66 8.46
N SER A 16 24.18 39.29 8.70
CA SER A 16 24.64 37.90 8.59
C SER A 16 23.86 36.95 9.50
N VAL A 17 23.59 37.35 10.74
CA VAL A 17 22.79 36.56 11.69
C VAL A 17 21.38 36.33 11.15
N ALA A 18 20.70 37.38 10.68
CA ALA A 18 19.35 37.26 10.14
C ALA A 18 19.30 36.37 8.89
N LEU A 19 20.28 36.49 8.00
CA LEU A 19 20.39 35.63 6.81
C LEU A 19 20.63 34.17 7.20
N ILE A 20 21.53 33.90 8.15
CA ILE A 20 21.77 32.56 8.67
C ILE A 20 20.50 32.01 9.32
N SER A 21 19.78 32.80 10.12
CA SER A 21 18.50 32.40 10.70
C SER A 21 17.46 32.03 9.65
N VAL A 22 17.35 32.79 8.56
CA VAL A 22 16.45 32.48 7.45
C VAL A 22 16.85 31.18 6.76
N VAL A 23 18.15 30.98 6.47
CA VAL A 23 18.64 29.73 5.86
C VAL A 23 18.31 28.53 6.75
N ILE A 24 18.57 28.63 8.06
CA ILE A 24 18.25 27.57 9.02
C ILE A 24 16.74 27.30 9.06
N ALA A 25 15.91 28.35 9.11
CA ALA A 25 14.45 28.21 9.17
C ALA A 25 13.89 27.52 7.92
N VAL A 26 14.32 27.93 6.72
CA VAL A 26 13.88 27.31 5.46
C VAL A 26 14.35 25.87 5.38
N SER A 27 15.59 25.58 5.79
CA SER A 27 16.15 24.22 5.76
C SER A 27 15.41 23.29 6.73
N SER A 28 15.13 23.77 7.95
CA SER A 28 14.38 23.01 8.96
C SER A 28 12.94 22.75 8.53
N LEU A 29 12.26 23.76 7.98
CA LEU A 29 10.90 23.58 7.46
C LEU A 29 10.88 22.57 6.32
N SER A 30 11.80 22.70 5.36
CA SER A 30 11.88 21.79 4.20
C SER A 30 12.11 20.34 4.65
N TYR A 31 13.05 20.12 5.56
CA TYR A 31 13.33 18.80 6.11
C TYR A 31 12.13 18.22 6.85
N ASN A 32 11.47 19.02 7.70
CA ASN A 32 10.30 18.57 8.45
C ASN A 32 9.13 18.21 7.52
N THR A 33 8.88 19.01 6.48
CA THR A 33 7.82 18.73 5.50
C THR A 33 8.10 17.43 4.76
N TRP A 34 9.31 17.27 4.20
CA TRP A 34 9.70 16.05 3.49
C TRP A 34 9.58 14.80 4.38
N ARG A 35 10.10 14.86 5.60
CA ARG A 35 10.03 13.75 6.57
C ARG A 35 8.58 13.43 6.94
N ASN A 36 7.74 14.44 7.08
CA ASN A 36 6.33 14.25 7.42
C ASN A 36 5.57 13.58 6.25
N GLU A 37 5.77 14.06 5.02
CA GLU A 37 5.21 13.44 3.81
C GLU A 37 5.63 11.98 3.69
N LYS A 38 6.90 11.66 3.94
CA LYS A 38 7.38 10.27 3.89
C LYS A 38 6.74 9.38 4.96
N THR A 39 6.57 9.91 6.17
CA THR A 39 5.92 9.17 7.27
C THR A 39 4.43 8.92 6.97
N GLU A 40 3.74 9.92 6.42
CA GLU A 40 2.35 9.80 5.99
C GLU A 40 2.18 8.78 4.85
N GLU A 41 3.06 8.82 3.85
CA GLU A 41 3.10 7.82 2.78
C GLU A 41 3.25 6.40 3.36
N ASN A 42 4.26 6.18 4.21
CA ASN A 42 4.50 4.87 4.82
C ASN A 42 3.31 4.42 5.69
N ARG A 43 2.65 5.33 6.41
CA ARG A 43 1.45 5.01 7.18
C ARG A 43 0.29 4.56 6.29
N ASN A 44 0.05 5.26 5.19
CA ASN A 44 -1.01 4.92 4.24
C ASN A 44 -0.75 3.57 3.56
N GLN A 45 0.51 3.31 3.17
CA GLN A 45 0.93 2.01 2.63
C GLN A 45 0.70 0.89 3.66
N ARG A 46 1.12 1.06 4.92
CA ARG A 46 0.89 0.06 5.99
C ARG A 46 -0.59 -0.22 6.21
N PHE A 47 -1.41 0.84 6.28
CA PHE A 47 -2.86 0.71 6.49
C PHE A 47 -3.52 -0.11 5.37
N ALA A 48 -3.29 0.27 4.11
CA ALA A 48 -3.85 -0.45 2.97
C ALA A 48 -3.32 -1.89 2.87
N ALA A 49 -2.03 -2.11 3.16
CA ALA A 49 -1.43 -3.45 3.16
C ALA A 49 -2.06 -4.38 4.20
N PHE A 50 -2.30 -3.91 5.43
CA PHE A 50 -2.98 -4.73 6.45
C PHE A 50 -4.43 -5.05 6.07
N GLU A 51 -5.15 -4.09 5.48
CA GLU A 51 -6.51 -4.34 4.97
C GLU A 51 -6.50 -5.40 3.86
N VAL A 52 -5.54 -5.35 2.91
CA VAL A 52 -5.36 -6.39 1.89
C VAL A 52 -5.13 -7.76 2.53
N LEU A 53 -4.23 -7.87 3.52
CA LEU A 53 -3.96 -9.14 4.21
C LEU A 53 -5.21 -9.72 4.91
N LEU A 54 -6.02 -8.85 5.52
CA LEU A 54 -7.28 -9.27 6.15
C LEU A 54 -8.27 -9.79 5.09
N LYS A 55 -8.43 -9.08 3.97
CA LYS A 55 -9.34 -9.49 2.89
C LYS A 55 -8.89 -10.77 2.17
N LEU A 56 -7.58 -10.98 2.03
CA LEU A 56 -7.05 -12.25 1.52
C LEU A 56 -7.38 -13.43 2.45
N ASN A 57 -7.31 -13.23 3.77
CA ASN A 57 -7.68 -14.27 4.72
C ASN A 57 -9.20 -14.55 4.74
N GLU A 58 -10.03 -13.51 4.62
CA GLU A 58 -11.48 -13.67 4.46
C GLU A 58 -11.82 -14.45 3.17
N LEU A 59 -11.14 -14.14 2.06
CA LEU A 59 -11.28 -14.89 0.80
C LEU A 59 -10.88 -16.36 0.96
N GLN A 60 -9.77 -16.62 1.64
CA GLN A 60 -9.32 -17.99 1.92
C GLN A 60 -10.35 -18.76 2.77
N GLN A 61 -11.01 -18.11 3.74
CA GLN A 61 -12.09 -18.75 4.50
C GLN A 61 -13.29 -19.12 3.61
N VAL A 62 -13.67 -18.26 2.66
CA VAL A 62 -14.73 -18.58 1.68
C VAL A 62 -14.36 -19.83 0.87
N ILE A 63 -13.12 -19.91 0.39
CA ILE A 63 -12.64 -21.08 -0.35
C ILE A 63 -12.72 -22.34 0.51
N PHE A 64 -12.32 -22.25 1.78
CA PHE A 64 -12.34 -23.39 2.69
C PHE A 64 -13.75 -23.87 2.99
N HIS A 65 -14.67 -22.95 3.28
CA HIS A 65 -16.08 -23.29 3.49
C HIS A 65 -16.71 -23.90 2.23
N SER A 66 -16.37 -23.38 1.05
CA SER A 66 -16.88 -23.90 -0.22
C SER A 66 -16.36 -25.30 -0.52
N HIS A 67 -15.04 -25.51 -0.45
CA HIS A 67 -14.40 -26.74 -0.89
C HIS A 67 -14.41 -27.87 0.16
N TYR A 68 -14.07 -27.55 1.40
CA TYR A 68 -13.88 -28.56 2.45
C TYR A 68 -15.16 -28.79 3.25
N ASP A 69 -15.88 -27.72 3.60
CA ASP A 69 -17.11 -27.84 4.40
C ASP A 69 -18.36 -28.07 3.52
N LYS A 70 -18.21 -27.98 2.20
CA LYS A 70 -19.30 -28.09 1.20
C LYS A 70 -20.46 -27.11 1.47
N ASP A 71 -20.15 -25.95 2.05
CA ASP A 71 -21.10 -24.88 2.36
C ASP A 71 -21.02 -23.76 1.30
N SER A 72 -21.35 -24.09 0.04
CA SER A 72 -21.32 -23.11 -1.05
C SER A 72 -22.54 -22.16 -1.07
N SER A 73 -23.55 -22.42 -0.22
CA SER A 73 -24.77 -21.62 -0.15
C SER A 73 -24.65 -20.43 0.80
N ASP A 74 -23.95 -20.58 1.93
CA ASP A 74 -23.78 -19.54 2.96
C ASP A 74 -22.33 -19.04 3.05
N LYS A 75 -21.49 -19.66 3.89
CA LYS A 75 -20.15 -19.10 4.20
C LYS A 75 -19.14 -19.26 3.07
N GLY A 76 -19.30 -20.29 2.25
CA GLY A 76 -18.48 -20.56 1.07
C GLY A 76 -19.07 -20.01 -0.23
N ASN A 77 -19.98 -19.03 -0.15
CA ASN A 77 -20.63 -18.47 -1.32
C ASN A 77 -19.62 -17.75 -2.24
N PRO A 78 -19.47 -18.18 -3.52
CA PRO A 78 -18.53 -17.54 -4.44
C PRO A 78 -18.80 -16.05 -4.70
N ARG A 79 -20.04 -15.57 -4.49
CA ARG A 79 -20.34 -14.13 -4.60
C ARG A 79 -19.66 -13.32 -3.49
N THR A 80 -19.55 -13.88 -2.29
CA THR A 80 -18.76 -13.30 -1.20
C THR A 80 -17.29 -13.25 -1.56
N GLY A 81 -16.76 -14.32 -2.18
CA GLY A 81 -15.39 -14.35 -2.69
C GLY A 81 -15.11 -13.26 -3.73
N TRP A 82 -16.02 -13.04 -4.68
CA TRP A 82 -15.93 -11.92 -5.64
C TRP A 82 -15.83 -10.55 -4.95
N ALA A 83 -16.60 -10.33 -3.88
CA ALA A 83 -16.53 -9.08 -3.13
C ALA A 83 -15.14 -8.87 -2.51
N TYR A 84 -14.54 -9.91 -1.94
CA TYR A 84 -13.18 -9.83 -1.39
C TYR A 84 -12.11 -9.64 -2.45
N VAL A 85 -12.16 -10.38 -3.56
CA VAL A 85 -11.22 -10.23 -4.68
C VAL A 85 -11.23 -8.81 -5.25
N LEU A 86 -12.42 -8.24 -5.47
CA LEU A 86 -12.54 -6.86 -5.95
C LEU A 86 -12.06 -5.84 -4.92
N THR A 87 -12.33 -6.08 -3.63
CA THR A 87 -11.84 -5.21 -2.55
C THR A 87 -10.31 -5.22 -2.49
N VAL A 88 -9.69 -6.40 -2.59
CA VAL A 88 -8.23 -6.54 -2.68
C VAL A 88 -7.69 -5.77 -3.88
N ARG A 89 -8.30 -5.92 -5.06
CA ARG A 89 -7.90 -5.16 -6.26
C ARG A 89 -7.96 -3.67 -6.03
N ASP A 90 -9.06 -3.17 -5.47
CA ASP A 90 -9.29 -1.74 -5.29
C ASP A 90 -8.33 -1.14 -4.25
N LEU A 91 -8.06 -1.86 -3.15
CA LEU A 91 -7.06 -1.46 -2.14
C LEU A 91 -5.63 -1.51 -2.70
N SER A 92 -5.30 -2.52 -3.50
CA SER A 92 -3.97 -2.64 -4.10
C SER A 92 -3.63 -1.50 -5.05
N ARG A 93 -4.61 -0.75 -5.59
CA ARG A 93 -4.36 0.42 -6.46
C ARG A 93 -3.61 1.55 -5.77
N VAL A 94 -3.70 1.66 -4.45
CA VAL A 94 -2.95 2.68 -3.69
C VAL A 94 -1.62 2.16 -3.17
N LEU A 95 -1.34 0.86 -3.33
CA LEU A 95 -0.10 0.26 -2.92
C LEU A 95 0.98 0.38 -3.99
N HIS A 96 2.24 0.37 -3.56
CA HIS A 96 3.37 0.38 -4.50
C HIS A 96 3.40 -0.90 -5.36
N PRO A 97 3.96 -0.82 -6.59
CA PRO A 97 4.22 -2.02 -7.40
C PRO A 97 5.04 -3.08 -6.63
N PRO A 98 4.79 -4.38 -6.87
CA PRO A 98 3.97 -4.95 -7.94
C PRO A 98 2.48 -5.18 -7.61
N LEU A 99 2.03 -4.81 -6.41
CA LEU A 99 0.71 -5.21 -5.88
C LEU A 99 -0.52 -4.90 -6.76
N PRO A 100 -0.63 -3.76 -7.47
CA PRO A 100 -1.73 -3.54 -8.38
C PRO A 100 -1.84 -4.63 -9.47
N ALA A 101 -0.71 -5.06 -10.03
CA ALA A 101 -0.68 -6.06 -11.10
C ALA A 101 -0.98 -7.46 -10.56
N THR A 102 -0.41 -7.82 -9.40
CA THR A 102 -0.67 -9.11 -8.76
C THR A 102 -2.15 -9.24 -8.36
N ALA A 103 -2.79 -8.14 -7.93
CA ALA A 103 -4.21 -8.15 -7.61
C ALA A 103 -5.12 -8.26 -8.86
N ASP A 104 -4.71 -7.68 -9.99
CA ASP A 104 -5.39 -7.89 -11.27
C ASP A 104 -5.28 -9.36 -11.73
N GLU A 105 -4.16 -10.03 -11.46
CA GLU A 105 -3.99 -11.47 -11.73
C GLU A 105 -4.92 -12.32 -10.85
N LEU A 106 -5.03 -12.03 -9.55
CA LEU A 106 -6.00 -12.73 -8.68
C LEU A 106 -7.44 -12.59 -9.19
N VAL A 107 -7.81 -11.43 -9.74
CA VAL A 107 -9.13 -11.21 -10.34
C VAL A 107 -9.35 -12.12 -11.55
N ALA A 108 -8.32 -12.26 -12.41
CA ALA A 108 -8.36 -13.16 -13.56
C ALA A 108 -8.47 -14.63 -13.12
N VAL A 109 -7.57 -15.08 -12.25
CA VAL A 109 -7.53 -16.47 -11.75
C VAL A 109 -8.81 -16.82 -11.01
N TRP A 110 -9.34 -15.93 -10.16
CA TRP A 110 -10.64 -16.13 -9.53
C TRP A 110 -11.74 -16.26 -10.58
N GLY A 111 -11.79 -15.35 -11.56
CA GLY A 111 -12.79 -15.34 -12.63
C GLY A 111 -12.87 -16.63 -13.42
N GLU A 112 -11.73 -17.28 -13.64
CA GLU A 112 -11.65 -18.55 -14.38
C GLU A 112 -11.96 -19.79 -13.51
N ASN A 113 -11.70 -19.72 -12.20
CA ASN A 113 -11.69 -20.91 -11.34
C ASN A 113 -12.83 -20.99 -10.32
N TRP A 114 -13.53 -19.89 -10.02
CA TRP A 114 -14.55 -19.82 -8.95
C TRP A 114 -15.70 -20.82 -9.12
N ALA A 115 -16.11 -21.11 -10.36
CA ALA A 115 -17.27 -21.95 -10.64
C ALA A 115 -17.07 -23.43 -10.28
N GLY A 116 -15.83 -23.87 -10.07
CA GLY A 116 -15.49 -25.25 -9.70
C GLY A 116 -14.86 -25.40 -8.31
N LEU A 117 -15.07 -24.42 -7.43
CA LEU A 117 -14.48 -24.39 -6.08
C LEU A 117 -14.88 -25.59 -5.22
N ASP A 118 -16.12 -26.06 -5.31
CA ASP A 118 -16.66 -27.16 -4.52
C ASP A 118 -16.23 -28.55 -5.02
N GLU A 119 -15.84 -28.67 -6.29
CA GLU A 119 -15.55 -29.96 -6.93
C GLU A 119 -14.06 -30.19 -7.21
N LYS A 120 -13.33 -29.16 -7.69
CA LYS A 120 -12.00 -29.34 -8.26
C LYS A 120 -10.93 -28.76 -7.35
N LYS A 121 -10.13 -29.64 -6.74
CA LYS A 121 -8.97 -29.23 -5.95
C LYS A 121 -7.99 -28.37 -6.77
N THR A 122 -7.84 -28.63 -8.07
CA THR A 122 -7.00 -27.81 -8.95
C THR A 122 -7.42 -26.34 -8.98
N ASN A 123 -8.72 -26.06 -9.02
CA ASN A 123 -9.23 -24.67 -9.00
C ASN A 123 -8.89 -23.98 -7.67
N VAL A 124 -9.02 -24.71 -6.56
CA VAL A 124 -8.64 -24.24 -5.23
C VAL A 124 -7.15 -23.96 -5.16
N ASP A 125 -6.30 -24.88 -5.63
CA ASP A 125 -4.85 -24.75 -5.58
C ASP A 125 -4.37 -23.54 -6.41
N LEU A 126 -4.97 -23.30 -7.58
CA LEU A 126 -4.66 -22.12 -8.42
C LEU A 126 -4.99 -20.80 -7.71
N ILE A 127 -6.19 -20.69 -7.14
CA ILE A 127 -6.61 -19.48 -6.43
C ILE A 127 -5.78 -19.27 -5.16
N MET A 128 -5.54 -20.34 -4.39
CA MET A 128 -4.71 -20.29 -3.18
C MET A 128 -3.28 -19.87 -3.50
N GLY A 129 -2.72 -20.31 -4.63
CA GLY A 129 -1.41 -19.87 -5.12
C GLY A 129 -1.35 -18.35 -5.33
N GLU A 130 -2.37 -17.75 -5.96
CA GLU A 130 -2.41 -16.30 -6.14
C GLU A 130 -2.66 -15.52 -4.84
N ILE A 131 -3.44 -16.08 -3.91
CA ILE A 131 -3.59 -15.52 -2.56
C ILE A 131 -2.24 -15.48 -1.84
N ASP A 132 -1.46 -16.57 -1.91
CA ASP A 132 -0.13 -16.66 -1.30
C ASP A 132 0.88 -15.72 -1.97
N ASN A 133 0.78 -15.55 -3.29
CA ASN A 133 1.58 -14.61 -4.07
C ASN A 133 1.37 -13.16 -3.60
N ILE A 134 0.12 -12.67 -3.61
CA ILE A 134 -0.19 -11.31 -3.13
C ILE A 134 0.19 -11.13 -1.66
N ARG A 135 -0.06 -12.14 -0.82
CA ARG A 135 0.34 -12.10 0.59
C ARG A 135 1.84 -11.90 0.74
N SER A 136 2.64 -12.62 -0.04
CA SER A 136 4.10 -12.54 -0.01
C SER A 136 4.58 -11.15 -0.44
N GLU A 137 4.07 -10.63 -1.56
CA GLU A 137 4.38 -9.29 -2.05
C GLU A 137 3.96 -8.20 -1.06
N THR A 138 2.83 -8.38 -0.37
CA THR A 138 2.34 -7.43 0.63
C THR A 138 3.24 -7.40 1.87
N LEU A 139 3.75 -8.56 2.29
CA LEU A 139 4.71 -8.65 3.39
C LEU A 139 6.07 -8.05 3.01
N LEU A 140 6.53 -8.24 1.77
CA LEU A 140 7.75 -7.59 1.27
C LEU A 140 7.60 -6.07 1.24
N LEU A 141 6.45 -5.55 0.80
CA LEU A 141 6.17 -4.12 0.89
C LEU A 141 6.27 -3.64 2.33
N LEU A 142 5.59 -4.30 3.28
CA LEU A 142 5.60 -3.91 4.69
C LEU A 142 7.02 -3.85 5.28
N ASP A 143 7.88 -4.81 4.93
CA ASP A 143 9.29 -4.86 5.38
C ASP A 143 10.12 -3.69 4.80
N SER A 144 9.77 -3.21 3.61
CA SER A 144 10.45 -2.09 2.95
C SER A 144 10.07 -0.70 3.49
N LEU A 145 8.97 -0.59 4.26
CA LEU A 145 8.49 0.69 4.77
C LEU A 145 9.24 1.06 6.06
N GLU A 146 10.09 2.09 5.96
CA GLU A 146 10.82 2.68 7.09
C GLU A 146 9.94 3.40 8.13
#